data_AF-A0A2M8CEA4-F1
#
_entry.id   AF-A0A2M8CEA4-F1
#
_cell.length_a   1.000
_cell.length_b   1.000
_cell.length_c   1.000
_cell.angle_alpha   90.00
_cell.angle_beta   90.00
_cell.angle_gamma   90.00
#
_symmetry.space_group_name_H-M   'P 1'
#
loop_
_entity.id
_entity.type
_entity.pdbx_description
1 polymer ?
#
loop_
_entity_poly.entity_id
_entity_poly.type
_entity_poly.pdbx_seq_one_letter_code
_entity_poly.pdbx_strand_id
1 'polypeptide(L)'
;MRDYKISYNILKSSLEEKGIEVNKVEKRLKTLKIETPSWGYADSGTRFAIFKQKNAAKKVKEKIQDAAEVHKLTGICPSIALHIPWDITDDWDALLEYSLSLGIRPGAVNPNLFQDPDYKLGSLCHPDEKVRKKAINHVLECIDIAKTLKSKDISLWLADGTNYPGQDDMRERKHRLEESLKEIYKNLE
;
A
#
# COMPACT_ATOMS: atom_id res chain seq x y z
N MET A 1 28.85 -15.39 17.24
CA MET A 1 27.39 -15.56 17.01
C MET A 1 26.89 -16.61 17.99
N ARG A 2 25.80 -16.35 18.73
CA ARG A 2 25.14 -17.43 19.50
C ARG A 2 24.56 -18.43 18.49
N ASP A 3 24.67 -19.72 18.78
CA ASP A 3 24.08 -20.75 17.94
C ASP A 3 22.55 -20.69 18.05
N TYR A 4 21.89 -20.22 16.99
CA TYR A 4 20.44 -20.08 16.96
C TYR A 4 19.72 -21.42 17.12
N LYS A 5 20.36 -22.55 16.76
CA LYS A 5 19.78 -23.89 16.93
C LYS A 5 19.66 -24.24 18.41
N ILE A 6 20.69 -23.92 19.20
CA ILE A 6 20.68 -24.12 20.66
C ILE A 6 19.60 -23.24 21.29
N SER A 7 19.58 -21.94 20.95
CA SER A 7 18.56 -21.02 21.49
C SER A 7 17.13 -21.43 21.11
N TYR A 8 16.93 -21.90 19.87
CA TYR A 8 15.64 -22.40 19.42
C TYR A 8 15.21 -23.66 20.18
N ASN A 9 16.11 -24.61 20.41
CA ASN A 9 15.79 -25.82 21.18
C ASN A 9 15.39 -25.50 22.63
N ILE A 10 16.09 -24.56 23.27
CA ILE A 10 15.75 -24.11 24.63
C ILE A 10 14.34 -23.48 24.66
N LEU A 11 14.04 -22.60 23.69
CA LEU A 11 12.72 -22.00 23.58
C LEU A 11 11.64 -23.06 23.32
N LYS A 12 11.91 -24.00 22.41
CA LYS A 12 11.00 -25.08 22.06
C LYS A 12 10.63 -25.90 23.29
N SER A 13 11.62 -26.36 24.06
CA SER A 13 11.40 -27.10 25.31
C SER A 13 10.56 -26.30 26.30
N SER A 14 10.89 -25.02 26.53
CA SER A 14 10.14 -24.16 27.47
C SER A 14 8.69 -23.93 27.04
N LEU A 15 8.40 -23.87 25.73
CA LEU A 15 7.05 -23.72 25.21
C LEU A 15 6.27 -25.03 25.30
N GLU A 16 6.90 -26.16 24.99
CA GLU A 16 6.28 -27.49 25.07
C GLU A 16 5.94 -27.86 26.52
N GLU A 17 6.78 -27.50 27.49
CA GLU A 17 6.48 -27.62 28.94
C GLU A 17 5.24 -26.82 29.37
N LYS A 18 4.94 -25.72 28.66
CA LYS A 18 3.73 -24.90 28.87
C LYS A 18 2.52 -25.41 28.07
N GLY A 19 2.63 -26.56 27.42
CA GLY A 19 1.57 -27.14 26.59
C GLY A 19 1.40 -26.49 25.22
N ILE A 20 2.38 -25.73 24.73
CA ILE A 20 2.32 -25.09 23.41
C ILE A 20 2.91 -26.02 22.36
N GLU A 21 2.11 -26.38 21.35
CA GLU A 21 2.54 -27.17 20.20
C GLU A 21 3.41 -26.33 19.24
N VAL A 22 4.72 -26.31 19.43
CA VAL A 22 5.65 -25.46 18.65
C VAL A 22 5.55 -25.72 17.15
N ASN A 23 5.42 -26.98 16.71
CA ASN A 23 5.23 -27.32 15.29
C ASN A 23 3.98 -26.65 14.67
N LYS A 24 2.91 -26.47 15.45
CA LYS A 24 1.68 -25.78 15.01
C LYS A 24 1.92 -24.28 14.90
N VAL A 25 2.65 -23.70 15.85
CA VAL A 25 3.06 -22.29 15.81
C VAL A 25 3.90 -22.02 14.57
N GLU A 26 4.91 -22.84 14.28
CA GLU A 26 5.75 -22.69 13.10
C GLU A 26 4.96 -22.76 11.80
N LYS A 27 4.04 -23.72 11.68
CA LYS A 27 3.16 -23.83 10.51
C LYS A 27 2.36 -22.54 10.32
N ARG A 28 1.80 -21.96 11.38
CA ARG A 28 1.07 -20.68 11.32
C ARG A 28 1.99 -19.52 10.93
N LEU A 29 3.19 -19.43 11.51
CA LEU A 29 4.15 -18.38 11.17
C LEU A 29 4.56 -18.44 9.70
N LYS A 30 4.74 -19.64 9.12
CA LYS A 30 5.05 -19.81 7.69
C LYS A 30 3.92 -19.37 6.74
N THR A 31 2.68 -19.27 7.24
CA THR A 31 1.55 -18.76 6.47
C THR A 31 1.38 -17.25 6.52
N LEU A 32 2.06 -16.56 7.46
CA LEU A 32 1.98 -15.10 7.56
C LEU A 32 2.56 -14.47 6.30
N LYS A 33 1.76 -13.64 5.63
CA LYS A 33 2.19 -12.81 4.50
C LYS A 33 2.02 -11.34 4.86
N ILE A 34 3.05 -10.54 4.61
CA ILE A 34 3.07 -9.10 4.88
C ILE A 34 3.36 -8.38 3.57
N GLU A 35 2.43 -7.56 3.12
CA GLU A 35 2.65 -6.70 1.95
C GLU A 35 3.60 -5.55 2.29
N THR A 36 4.55 -5.25 1.40
CA THR A 36 5.45 -4.10 1.58
C THR A 36 5.02 -2.90 0.74
N PRO A 37 5.19 -1.67 1.25
CA PRO A 37 4.84 -0.47 0.50
C PRO A 37 5.93 -0.07 -0.49
N SER A 38 5.59 0.17 -1.76
CA SER A 38 6.53 0.67 -2.77
C SER A 38 7.24 1.98 -2.35
N TRP A 39 6.52 2.87 -1.68
CA TRP A 39 7.02 4.15 -1.19
C TRP A 39 8.01 4.03 -0.04
N GLY A 40 8.12 2.85 0.59
CA GLY A 40 9.13 2.55 1.61
C GLY A 40 10.53 2.33 1.05
N TYR A 41 10.66 2.10 -0.26
CA TYR A 41 11.95 1.87 -0.93
C TYR A 41 12.55 3.15 -1.55
N ALA A 42 11.78 4.24 -1.59
CA ALA A 42 12.23 5.54 -2.06
C ALA A 42 12.92 6.35 -0.94
N ASP A 43 13.45 7.52 -1.29
CA ASP A 43 13.98 8.46 -0.30
C ASP A 43 12.88 8.85 0.71
N SER A 44 13.08 8.51 1.98
CA SER A 44 12.21 8.95 3.06
C SER A 44 12.52 10.37 3.51
N GLY A 45 11.54 11.07 4.06
CA GLY A 45 11.75 12.38 4.65
C GLY A 45 10.65 12.80 5.60
N THR A 46 10.79 14.03 6.08
CA THR A 46 9.77 14.70 6.90
C THR A 46 9.36 15.99 6.20
N ARG A 47 8.42 16.74 6.80
CA ARG A 47 8.11 18.12 6.35
C ARG A 47 9.30 19.09 6.39
N PHE A 48 10.42 18.72 7.03
CA PHE A 48 11.59 19.58 7.17
C PHE A 48 12.66 19.31 6.11
N ALA A 49 12.92 18.05 5.77
CA ALA A 49 13.96 17.68 4.82
C ALA A 49 13.78 16.25 4.28
N ILE A 50 14.35 16.04 3.09
CA ILE A 50 14.58 14.73 2.46
C ILE A 50 16.09 14.61 2.24
N PHE A 51 16.71 13.56 2.77
CA PHE A 51 18.14 13.30 2.61
C PHE A 51 18.32 12.19 1.57
N LYS A 52 18.68 12.59 0.34
CA LYS A 52 18.78 11.67 -0.79
C LYS A 52 19.87 10.63 -0.57
N GLN A 53 19.55 9.36 -0.81
CA GLN A 53 20.48 8.25 -0.74
C GLN A 53 20.90 7.83 -2.15
N LYS A 54 22.17 7.46 -2.31
CA LYS A 54 22.75 7.12 -3.63
C LYS A 54 21.96 6.00 -4.35
N ASN A 55 21.49 5.02 -3.58
CA ASN A 55 20.90 3.79 -4.10
C ASN A 55 19.40 3.67 -3.75
N ALA A 56 18.73 4.75 -3.33
CA ALA A 56 17.28 4.70 -3.13
C ALA A 56 16.57 4.49 -4.48
N ALA A 57 15.54 3.65 -4.49
CA ALA A 57 14.76 3.37 -5.68
C ALA A 57 14.01 4.62 -6.15
N LYS A 58 14.08 4.90 -7.45
CA LYS A 58 13.45 6.05 -8.10
C LYS A 58 12.31 5.64 -9.02
N LYS A 59 12.42 4.46 -9.64
CA LYS A 59 11.42 3.92 -10.57
C LYS A 59 10.67 2.75 -9.93
N VAL A 60 9.43 2.51 -10.37
CA VAL A 60 8.61 1.39 -9.86
C VAL A 60 9.30 0.03 -10.01
N LYS A 61 10.02 -0.20 -11.13
CA LYS A 61 10.79 -1.45 -11.32
C LYS A 61 11.91 -1.62 -10.29
N GLU A 62 12.60 -0.55 -9.91
CA GLU A 62 13.63 -0.59 -8.86
C GLU A 62 13.01 -0.89 -7.50
N LYS A 63 11.87 -0.27 -7.17
CA LYS A 63 11.11 -0.57 -5.94
C LYS A 63 10.67 -2.03 -5.86
N ILE A 64 10.24 -2.60 -6.99
CA ILE A 64 9.87 -4.03 -7.11
C ILE A 64 11.11 -4.93 -6.89
N GLN A 65 12.28 -4.57 -7.42
CA GLN A 65 13.52 -5.32 -7.18
C GLN A 65 13.89 -5.34 -5.69
N ASP A 66 13.84 -4.18 -5.03
CA ASP A 66 14.13 -4.08 -3.60
C ASP A 66 13.11 -4.88 -2.76
N ALA A 67 11.83 -4.84 -3.13
CA ALA A 67 10.79 -5.65 -2.50
C ALA A 67 11.00 -7.15 -2.69
N ALA A 68 11.43 -7.57 -3.88
CA ALA A 68 11.73 -8.97 -4.17
C ALA A 68 12.92 -9.47 -3.34
N GLU A 69 13.95 -8.65 -3.12
CA GLU A 69 15.07 -9.01 -2.24
C GLU A 69 14.61 -9.14 -0.79
N VAL A 70 13.73 -8.24 -0.30
CA VAL A 70 13.10 -8.40 1.02
C VAL A 70 12.31 -9.71 1.10
N HIS A 71 11.55 -10.07 0.07
CA HIS A 71 10.82 -11.34 0.06
C HIS A 71 11.77 -12.54 0.10
N LYS A 72 12.83 -12.53 -0.71
CA LYS A 72 13.82 -13.61 -0.77
C LYS A 72 14.52 -13.83 0.56
N LEU A 73 14.82 -12.77 1.31
CA LEU A 73 15.47 -12.85 2.61
C LEU A 73 14.51 -13.27 3.74
N THR A 74 13.23 -12.87 3.66
CA THR A 74 12.27 -13.05 4.77
C THR A 74 11.29 -14.21 4.56
N GLY A 75 11.01 -14.59 3.32
CA GLY A 75 10.01 -15.59 2.94
C GLY A 75 8.54 -15.18 3.14
N ILE A 76 8.28 -14.00 3.73
CA ILE A 76 6.94 -13.59 4.17
C ILE A 76 6.38 -12.37 3.42
N CYS A 77 7.16 -11.71 2.56
CA CYS A 77 6.70 -10.52 1.83
C CYS A 77 6.39 -10.74 0.32
N PRO A 78 5.42 -11.58 -0.08
CA PRO A 78 5.24 -11.97 -1.48
C PRO A 78 4.55 -10.91 -2.35
N SER A 79 4.18 -9.74 -1.80
CA SER A 79 3.47 -8.70 -2.53
C SER A 79 3.96 -7.29 -2.17
N ILE A 80 3.77 -6.37 -3.11
CA ILE A 80 4.13 -4.96 -3.00
C ILE A 80 2.92 -4.06 -3.30
N ALA A 81 2.52 -3.22 -2.35
CA ALA A 81 1.48 -2.21 -2.55
C ALA A 81 2.01 -1.09 -3.45
N LEU A 82 1.21 -0.66 -4.43
CA LEU A 82 1.54 0.42 -5.36
C LEU A 82 0.72 1.68 -5.03
N HIS A 83 1.29 2.84 -5.32
CA HIS A 83 0.70 4.14 -5.06
C HIS A 83 0.71 5.00 -6.32
N ILE A 84 -0.47 5.37 -6.83
CA ILE A 84 -0.60 6.06 -8.11
C ILE A 84 -0.84 7.56 -7.87
N PRO A 85 -0.06 8.46 -8.49
CA PRO A 85 0.83 8.24 -9.64
C PRO A 85 2.32 8.02 -9.32
N TRP A 86 2.73 7.82 -8.07
CA TRP A 86 4.15 7.65 -7.72
C TRP A 86 4.82 6.42 -8.35
N ASP A 87 4.03 5.39 -8.65
CA ASP A 87 4.46 4.13 -9.25
C ASP A 87 3.91 3.94 -10.68
N ILE A 88 3.65 5.04 -11.39
CA ILE A 88 3.15 4.98 -12.76
C ILE A 88 4.16 4.30 -13.71
N THR A 89 3.63 3.59 -14.69
CA THR A 89 4.36 2.92 -15.77
C THR A 89 3.55 3.05 -17.05
N ASP A 90 4.20 2.98 -18.20
CA ASP A 90 3.54 3.04 -19.50
C ASP A 90 2.88 1.70 -19.89
N ASP A 91 3.26 0.61 -19.21
CA ASP A 91 2.79 -0.75 -19.48
C ASP A 91 2.60 -1.52 -18.16
N TRP A 92 1.33 -1.76 -17.80
CA TRP A 92 0.94 -2.46 -16.59
C TRP A 92 1.06 -3.98 -16.72
N ASP A 93 0.85 -4.55 -17.91
CA ASP A 93 1.02 -5.98 -18.17
C ASP A 93 2.49 -6.37 -18.04
N ALA A 94 3.40 -5.59 -18.63
CA ALA A 94 4.84 -5.80 -18.48
C ALA A 94 5.30 -5.62 -17.03
N LEU A 95 4.68 -4.73 -16.25
CA LEU A 95 4.98 -4.56 -14.83
C LEU A 95 4.54 -5.79 -14.01
N LEU A 96 3.38 -6.35 -14.31
CA LEU A 96 2.89 -7.57 -13.69
C LEU A 96 3.82 -8.75 -13.99
N GLU A 97 4.14 -8.98 -15.27
CA GLU A 97 5.06 -10.05 -15.68
C GLU A 97 6.43 -9.91 -15.01
N TYR A 98 6.96 -8.69 -14.98
CA TYR A 98 8.22 -8.40 -14.32
C TYR A 98 8.21 -8.73 -12.83
N SER A 99 7.16 -8.30 -12.11
CA SER A 99 7.00 -8.61 -10.69
C SER A 99 6.98 -10.11 -10.43
N LEU A 100 6.18 -10.86 -11.22
CA LEU A 100 6.04 -12.31 -11.11
C LEU A 100 7.38 -13.03 -11.39
N SER A 101 8.16 -12.55 -12.35
CA SER A 101 9.49 -13.09 -12.65
C SER A 101 10.47 -12.98 -11.48
N LEU A 102 10.25 -12.02 -10.57
CA LEU A 102 11.05 -11.80 -9.37
C LEU A 102 10.48 -12.54 -8.13
N GLY A 103 9.41 -13.30 -8.29
CA GLY A 103 8.80 -14.09 -7.23
C GLY A 103 7.89 -13.30 -6.27
N ILE A 104 7.52 -12.07 -6.64
CA ILE A 104 6.52 -11.25 -5.93
C ILE A 104 5.38 -10.86 -6.86
N ARG A 105 4.35 -10.20 -6.34
CA ARG A 105 3.24 -9.70 -7.15
C ARG A 105 2.84 -8.27 -6.73
N PRO A 106 2.24 -7.48 -7.64
CA PRO A 106 1.54 -6.27 -7.24
C PRO A 106 0.41 -6.60 -6.24
N GLY A 107 0.31 -5.76 -5.22
CA GLY A 107 -0.62 -5.83 -4.11
C GLY A 107 -1.71 -4.79 -4.21
N ALA A 108 -2.13 -4.21 -3.08
CA ALA A 108 -3.12 -3.16 -3.07
C ALA A 108 -2.69 -1.94 -3.92
N VAL A 109 -3.64 -1.36 -4.66
CA VAL A 109 -3.43 -0.11 -5.40
C VAL A 109 -3.98 1.05 -4.57
N ASN A 110 -3.15 2.08 -4.38
CA ASN A 110 -3.43 3.22 -3.51
C ASN A 110 -3.54 4.51 -4.35
N PRO A 111 -4.75 5.05 -4.56
CA PRO A 111 -4.94 6.33 -5.24
C PRO A 111 -4.41 7.49 -4.38
N ASN A 112 -3.58 8.36 -4.96
CA ASN A 112 -3.18 9.61 -4.31
C ASN A 112 -4.29 10.66 -4.39
N LEU A 113 -4.86 10.96 -3.24
CA LEU A 113 -5.97 11.89 -3.07
C LEU A 113 -5.58 13.11 -2.20
N PHE A 114 -4.28 13.45 -2.17
CA PHE A 114 -3.78 14.41 -1.17
C PHE A 114 -2.62 15.31 -1.63
N GLN A 115 -2.03 15.10 -2.81
CA GLN A 115 -0.92 15.95 -3.30
C GLN A 115 -1.28 16.89 -4.44
N ASP A 116 -2.35 16.62 -5.18
CA ASP A 116 -2.77 17.51 -6.26
C ASP A 116 -3.18 18.89 -5.69
N PRO A 117 -2.74 20.01 -6.29
CA PRO A 117 -3.11 21.35 -5.83
C PRO A 117 -4.62 21.59 -5.72
N ASP A 118 -5.42 20.95 -6.57
CA ASP A 118 -6.89 21.03 -6.51
C ASP A 118 -7.44 20.38 -5.23
N TYR A 119 -6.71 19.43 -4.63
CA TYR A 119 -7.10 18.76 -3.40
C TYR A 119 -6.76 19.53 -2.12
N LYS A 120 -6.34 20.80 -2.24
CA LYS A 120 -5.98 21.65 -1.08
C LYS A 120 -7.07 21.70 0.01
N LEU A 121 -8.35 21.63 -0.37
CA LEU A 121 -9.49 21.65 0.55
C LEU A 121 -10.21 20.29 0.64
N GLY A 122 -9.55 19.20 0.24
CA GLY A 122 -10.10 17.85 0.19
C GLY A 122 -10.21 17.30 -1.24
N SER A 123 -10.54 16.02 -1.33
CA SER A 123 -10.66 15.25 -2.58
C SER A 123 -12.09 14.73 -2.75
N LEU A 124 -12.40 13.52 -2.27
CA LEU A 124 -13.72 12.90 -2.34
C LEU A 124 -14.78 13.63 -1.51
N CYS A 125 -14.37 14.44 -0.54
CA CYS A 125 -15.26 15.25 0.28
C CYS A 125 -15.26 16.73 -0.13
N HIS A 126 -14.54 17.11 -1.19
CA HIS A 126 -14.37 18.51 -1.59
C HIS A 126 -15.72 19.19 -1.88
N PRO A 127 -15.97 20.45 -1.46
CA PRO A 127 -17.24 21.13 -1.71
C PRO A 127 -17.53 21.37 -3.19
N ASP A 128 -16.51 21.70 -3.99
CA ASP A 128 -16.64 21.77 -5.46
C ASP A 128 -16.77 20.36 -6.06
N GLU A 129 -17.88 20.12 -6.76
CA GLU A 129 -18.20 18.87 -7.44
C GLU A 129 -17.19 18.52 -8.54
N LYS A 130 -16.59 19.51 -9.21
CA LYS A 130 -15.60 19.25 -10.26
C LYS A 130 -14.35 18.57 -9.69
N VAL A 131 -13.90 19.00 -8.51
CA VAL A 131 -12.76 18.40 -7.80
C VAL A 131 -13.12 16.99 -7.32
N ARG A 132 -14.35 16.78 -6.82
CA ARG A 132 -14.82 15.43 -6.46
C ARG A 132 -14.82 14.48 -7.66
N LYS A 133 -15.35 14.92 -8.81
CA LYS A 133 -15.34 14.14 -10.06
C LYS A 133 -13.93 13.80 -10.52
N LYS A 134 -12.99 14.75 -10.43
CA LYS A 134 -11.56 14.49 -10.70
C LYS A 134 -11.00 13.38 -9.80
N ALA A 135 -11.28 13.47 -8.49
CA ALA A 135 -10.85 12.46 -7.51
C ALA A 135 -11.48 11.08 -7.76
N ILE A 136 -12.79 11.03 -8.05
CA ILE A 136 -13.50 9.78 -8.40
C ILE A 136 -12.88 9.16 -9.65
N ASN A 137 -12.70 9.92 -10.72
CA ASN A 137 -12.09 9.41 -11.95
C ASN A 137 -10.69 8.84 -11.73
N HIS A 138 -9.87 9.48 -10.88
CA HIS A 138 -8.56 8.95 -10.50
C HIS A 138 -8.65 7.60 -9.77
N VAL A 139 -9.65 7.42 -8.90
CA VAL A 139 -9.90 6.13 -8.24
C VAL A 139 -10.37 5.08 -9.26
N LEU A 140 -11.22 5.45 -10.22
CA LEU A 140 -11.66 4.54 -11.29
C LEU A 140 -10.49 4.09 -12.18
N GLU A 141 -9.58 5.01 -12.53
CA GLU A 141 -8.33 4.67 -13.22
C GLU A 141 -7.51 3.67 -12.40
N CYS A 142 -7.39 3.88 -11.09
CA CYS A 142 -6.70 2.95 -10.20
C CYS A 142 -7.40 1.58 -10.12
N ILE A 143 -8.73 1.51 -10.23
CA ILE A 143 -9.49 0.26 -10.33
C ILE A 143 -9.12 -0.48 -11.61
N ASP A 144 -9.05 0.21 -12.75
CA ASP A 144 -8.67 -0.40 -14.02
C ASP A 144 -7.22 -0.90 -13.98
N ILE A 145 -6.30 -0.13 -13.38
CA ILE A 145 -4.93 -0.57 -13.11
C ILE A 145 -4.92 -1.83 -12.22
N ALA A 146 -5.70 -1.85 -11.14
CA ALA A 146 -5.79 -3.01 -10.25
C ALA A 146 -6.28 -4.26 -10.98
N LYS A 147 -7.26 -4.13 -11.89
CA LYS A 147 -7.73 -5.23 -12.74
C LYS A 147 -6.61 -5.80 -13.61
N THR A 148 -5.85 -4.95 -14.30
CA THR A 148 -4.70 -5.38 -15.12
C THR A 148 -3.63 -6.08 -14.27
N LEU A 149 -3.35 -5.54 -13.09
CA LEU A 149 -2.37 -6.10 -12.15
C LEU A 149 -2.88 -7.34 -11.39
N LYS A 150 -4.14 -7.75 -11.59
CA LYS A 150 -4.81 -8.83 -10.85
C LYS A 150 -4.82 -8.58 -9.33
N SER A 151 -4.83 -7.31 -8.94
CA SER A 151 -5.05 -6.87 -7.56
C SER A 151 -6.53 -6.81 -7.25
N LYS A 152 -6.89 -7.16 -6.02
CA LYS A 152 -8.28 -7.16 -5.54
C LYS A 152 -8.61 -5.93 -4.68
N ASP A 153 -7.59 -5.20 -4.27
CA ASP A 153 -7.70 -4.24 -3.18
C ASP A 153 -7.39 -2.83 -3.69
N ILE A 154 -8.38 -1.94 -3.57
CA ILE A 154 -8.18 -0.50 -3.64
C ILE A 154 -8.14 0.03 -2.22
N SER A 155 -6.99 0.58 -1.83
CA SER A 155 -6.76 1.13 -0.50
C SER A 155 -6.89 2.65 -0.54
N LEU A 156 -7.96 3.17 0.06
CA LEU A 156 -8.23 4.60 0.13
C LEU A 156 -7.77 5.18 1.46
N TRP A 157 -6.82 6.12 1.40
CA TRP A 157 -6.49 7.02 2.51
C TRP A 157 -6.84 8.45 2.11
N LEU A 158 -7.57 9.15 2.97
CA LEU A 158 -8.09 10.49 2.69
C LEU A 158 -7.47 11.51 3.64
N ALA A 159 -6.90 12.57 3.06
CA ALA A 159 -6.46 13.75 3.80
C ALA A 159 -7.59 14.75 4.06
N ASP A 160 -8.80 14.48 3.54
CA ASP A 160 -9.97 15.34 3.65
C ASP A 160 -10.25 15.72 5.10
N GLY A 161 -10.22 17.02 5.39
CA GLY A 161 -10.29 17.54 6.74
C GLY A 161 -10.47 19.06 6.76
N THR A 162 -10.56 19.59 7.98
CA THR A 162 -10.61 21.02 8.25
C THR A 162 -9.51 21.37 9.23
N ASN A 163 -8.83 22.48 9.02
CA ASN A 163 -7.82 23.00 9.96
C ASN A 163 -8.44 23.98 10.97
N TYR A 164 -9.62 24.53 10.70
CA TYR A 164 -10.27 25.52 11.55
C TYR A 164 -11.77 25.22 11.77
N PRO A 165 -12.33 25.56 12.94
CA PRO A 165 -13.78 25.54 13.15
C PRO A 165 -14.50 26.43 12.12
N GLY A 166 -15.60 25.93 11.56
CA GLY A 166 -16.42 26.66 10.58
C GLY A 166 -15.89 26.67 9.14
N GLN A 167 -14.76 26.02 8.86
CA GLN A 167 -14.19 25.94 7.51
C GLN A 167 -15.06 25.13 6.53
N ASP A 168 -15.76 24.11 7.02
CA ASP A 168 -16.68 23.27 6.26
C ASP A 168 -17.75 22.69 7.20
N ASP A 169 -18.85 22.19 6.64
CA ASP A 169 -19.91 21.50 7.38
C ASP A 169 -19.62 20.00 7.46
N MET A 170 -19.55 19.45 8.69
CA MET A 170 -19.22 18.04 8.91
C MET A 170 -20.25 17.07 8.34
N ARG A 171 -21.53 17.43 8.33
CA ARG A 171 -22.63 16.58 7.83
C ARG A 171 -22.59 16.56 6.30
N GLU A 172 -22.51 17.73 5.68
CA GLU A 172 -22.42 17.86 4.23
C GLU A 172 -21.16 17.16 3.69
N ARG A 173 -20.03 17.27 4.41
CA ARG A 173 -18.78 16.59 4.05
C ARG A 173 -18.92 15.06 4.09
N LYS A 174 -19.63 14.53 5.09
CA LYS A 174 -19.97 13.10 5.15
C LYS A 174 -20.87 12.69 3.97
N HIS A 175 -21.88 13.48 3.63
CA HIS A 175 -22.77 13.19 2.50
C HIS A 175 -22.00 13.16 1.17
N ARG A 176 -21.12 14.14 0.93
CA ARG A 176 -20.24 14.16 -0.25
C ARG A 176 -19.33 12.92 -0.31
N LEU A 177 -18.76 12.50 0.82
CA LEU A 177 -17.96 11.28 0.87
C LEU A 177 -18.78 10.04 0.51
N GLU A 178 -19.98 9.90 1.07
CA GLU A 178 -20.87 8.77 0.78
C GLU A 178 -21.28 8.73 -0.70
N GLU A 179 -21.56 9.87 -1.31
CA GLU A 179 -21.85 9.98 -2.74
C GLU A 179 -20.67 9.52 -3.60
N SER A 180 -19.48 10.07 -3.34
CA SER A 180 -18.25 9.69 -4.04
C SER A 180 -17.94 8.20 -3.89
N LEU A 181 -18.04 7.65 -2.67
CA LEU A 181 -17.80 6.23 -2.42
C LEU A 181 -18.85 5.34 -3.07
N LYS A 182 -20.13 5.73 -3.11
CA LYS A 182 -21.17 4.98 -3.83
C LYS A 182 -20.87 4.93 -5.33
N GLU A 183 -20.36 6.00 -5.92
CA GLU A 183 -19.98 6.02 -7.33
C GLU A 183 -18.78 5.11 -7.61
N ILE A 184 -17.73 5.19 -6.78
CA ILE A 184 -16.56 4.31 -6.85
C ILE A 184 -16.98 2.83 -6.69
N TYR A 185 -17.80 2.54 -5.68
CA TYR A 185 -18.19 1.17 -5.34
C TYR A 185 -18.96 0.47 -6.46
N LYS A 186 -19.75 1.21 -7.26
CA LYS A 186 -20.44 0.65 -8.44
C LYS A 186 -19.50 0.05 -9.49
N ASN A 187 -18.22 0.40 -9.45
CA ASN A 187 -17.21 -0.04 -10.40
C ASN A 187 -16.27 -1.12 -9.81
N LEU A 188 -16.46 -1.50 -8.54
CA LEU A 188 -15.79 -2.64 -7.92
C LEU A 188 -16.60 -3.91 -8.22
N GLU A 189 -16.14 -4.70 -9.19
CA GLU A 189 -16.67 -6.03 -9.51
C GLU A 189 -15.86 -7.14 -8.83
#